data_AF-A0A0A8ZYZ8-F1
#
_entry.id   AF-A0A0A8ZYZ8-F1
#
_cell.length_a   1.000
_cell.length_b   1.000
_cell.length_c   1.000
_cell.angle_alpha   90.00
_cell.angle_beta   90.00
_cell.angle_gamma   90.00
#
_symmetry.space_group_name_H-M   'P 1'
#
loop_
_entity.id
_entity.type
_entity.pdbx_description
1 polymer ?
#
loop_
_entity_poly.entity_id
_entity_poly.type
_entity_poly.pdbx_seq_one_letter_code
_entity_poly.pdbx_strand_id
1 'polypeptide(L)'
;MDVVRPGHTVNRWIPEAALEFLWYNADRVLRPGDLLWVDHFWCRRTDLEAIYVAMLRRLAYKTIKWAVADKTIAAAGNTAKDEVYLTALLQKPFT
;
A
#
# COMPACT_ATOMS: atom_id res chain seq x y z
N MET A 1 -1.54 -20.35 -5.15
CA MET A 1 -1.94 -18.93 -5.12
C MET A 1 -1.77 -18.48 -3.70
N ASP A 2 -0.71 -17.72 -3.47
CA ASP A 2 -0.34 -17.22 -2.15
C ASP A 2 -0.60 -15.72 -2.04
N VAL A 3 -0.60 -15.23 -0.81
CA VAL A 3 -0.82 -13.81 -0.52
C VAL A 3 0.21 -13.32 0.47
N VAL A 4 0.82 -12.17 0.18
CA VAL A 4 1.58 -11.39 1.15
C VAL A 4 0.73 -10.19 1.56
N ARG A 5 0.42 -10.12 2.85
CA ARG A 5 -0.29 -9.00 3.47
C ARG A 5 0.60 -8.38 4.55
N PRO A 6 1.12 -7.17 4.34
CA PRO A 6 1.81 -6.45 5.41
C PRO A 6 0.87 -6.21 6.59
N GLY A 7 1.43 -6.26 7.80
CA GLY A 7 0.66 -5.97 9.02
C GLY A 7 0.16 -4.53 9.05
N HIS A 8 -0.79 -4.25 9.94
CA HIS A 8 -1.38 -2.91 10.14
C HIS A 8 -0.36 -1.81 10.47
N THR A 9 0.83 -2.21 10.93
CA THR A 9 1.92 -1.30 11.29
C THR A 9 2.75 -0.83 10.10
N VAL A 10 2.50 -1.34 8.90
CA VAL A 10 3.18 -0.89 7.68
C VAL A 10 2.42 0.31 7.12
N ASN A 11 2.91 1.52 7.41
CA ASN A 11 2.33 2.77 6.93
C ASN A 11 3.36 3.91 6.91
N ARG A 12 2.88 5.14 6.69
CA ARG A 12 3.64 6.40 6.62
C ARG A 12 4.74 6.62 7.67
N TRP A 13 4.68 6.06 8.88
CA TRP A 13 5.76 6.28 9.85
C TRP A 13 7.07 5.58 9.48
N ILE A 14 7.05 4.62 8.56
CA ILE A 14 8.24 3.96 8.04
C ILE A 14 8.92 4.90 7.03
N PRO A 15 10.24 5.13 7.13
CA PRO A 15 10.97 5.91 6.12
C PRO A 15 10.75 5.36 4.71
N GLU A 16 10.54 6.24 3.73
CA GLU A 16 10.15 5.87 2.36
C GLU A 16 11.08 4.85 1.72
N ALA A 17 12.40 5.01 1.87
CA ALA A 17 13.38 4.07 1.35
C ALA A 17 13.22 2.66 1.96
N ALA A 18 12.96 2.57 3.27
CA ALA A 18 12.73 1.30 3.95
C ALA A 18 11.41 0.65 3.51
N LEU A 19 10.38 1.46 3.26
CA LEU A 19 9.10 0.99 2.74
C LEU A 19 9.24 0.47 1.30
N GLU A 20 10.04 1.14 0.46
CA GLU A 20 10.34 0.69 -0.88
C GLU A 20 11.09 -0.67 -0.87
N PHE A 21 12.08 -0.83 0.01
CA PHE A 21 12.72 -2.13 0.23
C PHE A 21 11.76 -3.21 0.71
N LEU A 22 10.80 -2.87 1.58
CA LEU A 22 9.78 -3.81 2.04
C LEU A 22 8.95 -4.34 0.85
N TRP A 23 8.54 -3.46 -0.06
CA TRP A 23 7.78 -3.86 -1.25
C TRP A 23 8.59 -4.74 -2.20
N TYR A 24 9.87 -4.44 -2.41
CA TYR A 24 10.75 -5.31 -3.18
C TYR A 24 10.96 -6.67 -2.52
N ASN A 25 11.06 -6.73 -1.19
CA ASN A 25 11.15 -8.01 -0.47
C ASN A 25 9.85 -8.82 -0.61
N ALA A 26 8.69 -8.16 -0.53
CA ALA A 26 7.40 -8.80 -0.80
C ALA A 26 7.33 -9.32 -2.25
N ASP A 27 7.78 -8.53 -3.22
CA ASP A 27 7.82 -8.96 -4.62
C ASP A 27 8.70 -10.19 -4.83
N ARG A 28 9.87 -10.24 -4.20
CA ARG A 28 10.80 -11.37 -4.34
C ARG A 28 10.25 -12.70 -3.84
N VAL A 29 9.38 -12.69 -2.82
CA VAL A 29 8.77 -13.92 -2.29
C VAL A 29 7.51 -14.33 -3.04
N LEU A 30 6.83 -13.40 -3.71
CA LEU A 30 5.64 -13.66 -4.51
C LEU A 30 6.04 -14.29 -5.86
N ARG A 31 5.33 -15.35 -6.26
CA ARG A 31 5.49 -15.99 -7.57
C ARG A 31 4.55 -15.34 -8.59
N PRO A 32 4.79 -15.53 -9.91
CA PRO A 32 3.87 -15.06 -10.94
C PRO A 32 2.43 -15.51 -10.65
N GLY A 33 1.50 -14.56 -10.65
CA GLY A 33 0.09 -14.79 -10.33
C GLY A 33 -0.32 -14.68 -8.85
N ASP A 34 0.63 -14.62 -7.91
CA ASP A 34 0.35 -14.42 -6.49
C ASP A 34 -0.06 -12.97 -6.18
N LEU A 35 -0.58 -12.75 -4.97
CA LEU A 35 -1.20 -11.48 -4.57
C LEU A 35 -0.39 -10.72 -3.52
N LEU A 36 -0.20 -9.42 -3.76
CA LEU A 36 0.16 -8.45 -2.75
C LEU A 36 -1.11 -7.73 -2.28
N TRP A 37 -1.43 -7.86 -1.00
CA TRP A 37 -2.56 -7.18 -0.37
C TRP A 37 -2.06 -6.08 0.56
N VAL A 38 -2.09 -4.83 0.08
CA VAL A 38 -1.88 -3.64 0.89
C VAL A 38 -3.20 -3.32 1.58
N ASP A 39 -3.28 -3.45 2.90
CA ASP A 39 -4.52 -3.24 3.65
C ASP A 39 -4.35 -2.16 4.70
N HIS A 40 -5.35 -1.25 4.80
CA HIS A 40 -5.38 -0.19 5.80
C HIS A 40 -4.08 0.65 5.87
N PHE A 41 -3.44 0.87 4.71
CA PHE A 41 -2.24 1.69 4.63
C PHE A 41 -2.59 3.16 4.80
N TRP A 42 -2.19 3.75 5.92
CA TRP A 42 -2.48 5.14 6.23
C TRP A 42 -1.39 6.10 5.74
N CYS A 43 -1.79 7.18 5.10
CA CYS A 43 -0.90 8.28 4.73
C CYS A 43 -1.65 9.61 4.62
N ARG A 44 -0.90 10.70 4.38
CA ARG A 44 -1.50 11.98 3.99
C ARG A 44 -2.00 11.89 2.55
N ARG A 45 -3.14 12.50 2.28
CA ARG A 45 -3.77 12.56 0.96
C ARG A 45 -2.84 13.14 -0.11
N THR A 46 -2.04 14.15 0.24
CA THR A 46 -1.05 14.79 -0.64
C THR A 46 0.05 13.83 -1.08
N ASP A 47 0.42 12.90 -0.21
CA ASP A 47 1.58 12.02 -0.39
C ASP A 47 1.16 10.69 -1.04
N LEU A 48 -0.13 10.35 -0.98
CA LEU A 48 -0.68 9.11 -1.52
C LEU A 48 -0.23 8.90 -2.97
N GLU A 49 -0.65 9.76 -3.88
CA GLU A 49 -0.40 9.57 -5.32
C GLU A 49 1.08 9.79 -5.68
N ALA A 50 1.69 10.84 -5.12
CA ALA A 50 3.03 11.27 -5.47
C ALA A 50 4.13 10.30 -5.01
N ILE A 51 3.93 9.63 -3.88
CA ILE A 51 4.94 8.80 -3.24
C ILE A 51 4.50 7.33 -3.24
N TYR A 52 3.42 7.01 -2.53
CA TYR A 52 3.08 5.61 -2.23
C TYR A 52 2.49 4.87 -3.43
N VAL A 53 1.61 5.50 -4.20
CA VAL A 53 1.08 4.91 -5.43
C VAL A 53 2.16 4.78 -6.48
N ALA A 54 2.98 5.83 -6.66
CA ALA A 54 4.12 5.78 -7.56
C ALA A 54 5.08 4.63 -7.21
N MET A 55 5.37 4.43 -5.92
CA MET A 55 6.21 3.33 -5.41
C MET A 55 5.60 1.95 -5.74
N LEU A 56 4.32 1.72 -5.47
CA LEU A 56 3.65 0.45 -5.80
C LEU A 56 3.56 0.20 -7.31
N ARG A 57 3.33 1.24 -8.11
CA ARG A 57 3.24 1.14 -9.59
C ARG A 57 4.57 0.71 -10.21
N ARG A 58 5.72 1.02 -9.61
CA ARG A 58 7.04 0.57 -10.08
C ARG A 58 7.19 -0.96 -10.13
N LEU A 59 6.44 -1.68 -9.30
CA LEU A 59 6.42 -3.14 -9.32
C LEU A 59 5.70 -3.74 -10.54
N ALA A 60 4.98 -2.92 -11.32
CA ALA A 60 4.23 -3.35 -12.51
C ALA A 60 3.16 -4.43 -12.24
N TYR A 61 2.56 -4.42 -11.04
CA TYR A 61 1.50 -5.37 -10.70
C TYR A 61 0.18 -5.01 -11.37
N LYS A 62 -0.60 -6.03 -11.74
CA LYS A 62 -1.97 -5.84 -12.19
C LYS A 62 -2.84 -5.47 -11.00
N THR A 63 -3.57 -4.36 -11.09
CA THR A 63 -4.51 -3.97 -10.04
C THR A 63 -5.79 -4.78 -10.14
N ILE A 64 -6.12 -5.54 -9.09
CA ILE A 64 -7.38 -6.27 -8.95
C ILE A 64 -8.42 -5.42 -8.22
N LYS A 65 -7.98 -4.73 -7.16
CA LYS A 65 -8.80 -3.78 -6.41
C LYS A 65 -7.96 -2.60 -5.96
N TRP A 66 -8.56 -1.42 -6.04
CA TRP A 66 -7.98 -0.18 -5.53
C TRP A 66 -9.09 0.62 -4.83
N ALA A 67 -8.93 0.88 -3.54
CA ALA A 67 -9.88 1.64 -2.76
C ALA A 67 -9.16 2.61 -1.82
N VAL A 68 -9.64 3.84 -1.78
CA VAL A 68 -9.13 4.89 -0.90
C VAL A 68 -10.31 5.40 -0.08
N ALA A 69 -10.14 5.46 1.23
CA ALA A 69 -11.15 5.96 2.15
C ALA A 69 -10.56 7.05 3.06
N ASP A 70 -11.39 8.03 3.44
CA ASP A 70 -11.02 9.02 4.43
C ASP A 70 -10.85 8.38 5.81
N LYS A 71 -9.83 8.82 6.55
CA LYS A 71 -9.69 8.48 7.96
C LYS A 71 -10.65 9.35 8.75
N THR A 72 -11.78 8.80 9.17
CA THR A 72 -12.81 9.56 9.90
C THR A 72 -12.43 9.84 11.37
N ILE A 73 -13.03 10.91 11.88
CA ILE A 73 -12.66 11.74 13.05
C ILE A 73 -12.60 11.01 14.41
N ALA A 74 -13.04 9.75 14.52
CA ALA A 74 -13.12 9.07 15.82
C ALA A 74 -11.76 8.73 16.46
N ALA A 75 -10.68 8.60 15.66
CA ALA A 75 -9.36 8.17 16.15
C ALA A 75 -8.25 9.23 16.01
N ALA A 76 -8.53 10.34 15.33
CA ALA A 76 -7.57 11.41 15.07
C ALA A 76 -8.31 12.73 15.17
N GLY A 77 -7.79 13.68 15.95
CA GLY A 77 -8.37 15.01 16.10
C GLY A 77 -8.38 15.83 14.80
N ASN A 78 -8.16 17.14 14.87
CA ASN A 78 -8.29 18.06 13.72
C ASN A 78 -7.42 17.74 12.48
N THR A 79 -6.51 16.75 12.52
CA THR A 79 -5.68 16.29 11.39
C THR A 79 -6.32 15.21 10.51
N ALA A 80 -7.48 14.66 10.90
CA ALA A 80 -8.12 13.54 10.20
C ALA A 80 -8.58 13.87 8.77
N LYS A 81 -8.87 15.14 8.47
CA LYS A 81 -9.40 15.56 7.15
C LYS A 81 -8.41 15.39 5.99
N ASP A 82 -7.11 15.32 6.28
CA ASP A 82 -6.06 15.21 5.27
C ASP A 82 -5.44 13.81 5.21
N GLU A 83 -6.02 12.86 5.94
CA GLU A 83 -5.48 11.52 6.10
C GLU A 83 -6.40 10.48 5.46
N VAL A 84 -5.80 9.52 4.76
CA VAL A 84 -6.54 8.50 4.01
C VAL A 84 -5.96 7.12 4.29
N TYR A 85 -6.82 6.12 4.14
CA TYR A 85 -6.45 4.72 4.07
C TYR A 85 -6.49 4.23 2.63
N LEU A 86 -5.43 3.59 2.19
CA LEU A 86 -5.35 2.82 0.95
C LEU A 86 -5.54 1.33 1.27
N THR A 87 -6.46 0.70 0.56
CA THR A 87 -6.51 -0.75 0.41
C THR A 87 -6.38 -1.10 -1.06
N ALA A 88 -5.33 -1.85 -1.41
CA ALA A 88 -5.06 -2.32 -2.76
C ALA A 88 -4.80 -3.83 -2.77
N LEU A 89 -5.42 -4.52 -3.73
CA LEU A 89 -5.13 -5.91 -4.05
C LEU A 89 -4.48 -5.94 -5.42
N LEU A 90 -3.23 -6.37 -5.45
CA LEU A 90 -2.36 -6.32 -6.62
C LEU A 90 -1.89 -7.73 -6.96
N GLN A 91 -1.96 -8.11 -8.22
CA GLN A 91 -1.51 -9.41 -8.70
C GLN A 91 -0.19 -9.27 -9.44
N LYS A 92 0.79 -10.08 -9.04
CA LYS A 92 2.07 -10.17 -9.73
C LYS A 92 1.84 -10.71 -11.16
N PRO A 93 2.43 -10.10 -12.20
CA PRO A 93 2.23 -10.55 -13.58
C PRO A 93 2.72 -11.99 -13.82
N PHE A 94 2.12 -12.67 -14.79
CA PHE A 94 2.46 -14.04 -15.19
C PHE A 94 3.67 -14.14 -16.14
N THR A 95 4.26 -13.00 -16.48
CA THR A 95 5.42 -12.88 -17.40
C THR A 95 6.68 -13.50 -16.82
#